data_AF-K8XZM4-F1
#
_entry.id   AF-K8XZM4-F1
#
_cell.length_a   1.000
_cell.length_b   1.000
_cell.length_c   1.000
_cell.angle_alpha   90.00
_cell.angle_beta   90.00
_cell.angle_gamma   90.00
#
_symmetry.space_group_name_H-M   'P 1'
#
loop_
_entity.id
_entity.type
_entity.pdbx_description
1 polymer ?
#
loop_
_entity_poly.entity_id
_entity_poly.type
_entity_poly.pdbx_seq_one_letter_code
_entity_poly.pdbx_strand_id
1 'polypeptide(L)'
;MKIFIADDEPEIRKSLKEILEDENFEVETFSTGKTLLKQLKNERPSLILLDVWLGKEDGIVVLDECKKLYPTLPVLMISGHGTIEIAVSATKKGAVDFLEKPLSIEKVLQAIENVIKPEEKYSSIKLEYDEILGNSPAIQKVKFAIAQAASTNARVFIYGENGTGKELVARTIFKNSKRKDLPFVEMNCAAIPEELIESELFGFTKGAFTGATDSRIGKFEAANGGTLFLDEICDMSLSTQAKVLRILQEQRFEKLGSTETITVDVRIIAATNIPVEEAIREGKFREDLYYRLNVIPITIPPLRERTSDIPLLVDYYISKTLEENNLPPKKIESEAVSILQNHFWPGNIRELKNVMERLCIMTVGSTITANDAKDALKGFKTANEMVELGDFRKAKEEFERQYIIKTLQTNEGNVTRTSRVLGIERSHLYRKMKSLNISSEQYTDG
;
A
#
# COMPACT_ATOMS: atom_id res chain seq x y z
N MET A 1 3.23 -23.45 -19.29
CA MET A 1 3.17 -22.02 -18.93
C MET A 1 4.33 -21.33 -19.62
N LYS A 2 4.10 -20.17 -20.27
CA LYS A 2 5.13 -19.54 -21.12
C LYS A 2 5.86 -18.40 -20.40
N ILE A 3 7.20 -18.44 -20.41
CA ILE A 3 8.08 -17.45 -19.77
C ILE A 3 8.95 -16.80 -20.85
N PHE A 4 9.01 -15.48 -20.84
CA PHE A 4 9.91 -14.72 -21.70
C PHE A 4 11.14 -14.28 -20.92
N ILE A 5 12.32 -14.42 -21.51
CA ILE A 5 13.60 -14.03 -20.90
C ILE A 5 14.28 -13.01 -21.81
N ALA A 6 14.57 -11.83 -21.29
CA ALA A 6 15.37 -10.83 -21.98
C ALA A 6 16.63 -10.53 -21.17
N ASP A 7 17.79 -10.85 -21.74
CA ASP A 7 19.13 -10.61 -21.18
C ASP A 7 20.09 -10.45 -22.37
N ASP A 8 21.10 -9.58 -22.31
CA ASP A 8 22.04 -9.41 -23.42
C ASP A 8 23.11 -10.52 -23.46
N GLU A 9 23.39 -11.15 -22.32
CA GLU A 9 24.37 -12.22 -22.18
C GLU A 9 23.80 -13.57 -22.68
N PRO A 10 24.40 -14.17 -23.74
CA PRO A 10 23.91 -15.43 -24.30
C PRO A 10 24.00 -16.61 -23.34
N GLU A 11 25.02 -16.64 -22.49
CA GLU A 11 25.22 -17.70 -21.49
C GLU A 11 24.10 -17.71 -20.44
N ILE A 12 23.64 -16.53 -20.02
CA ILE A 12 22.56 -16.40 -19.04
C ILE A 12 21.23 -16.81 -19.64
N ARG A 13 20.93 -16.36 -20.88
CA ARG A 13 19.72 -16.80 -21.59
C ARG A 13 19.69 -18.32 -21.76
N LYS A 14 20.83 -18.92 -22.12
CA LYS A 14 20.94 -20.37 -22.31
C LYS A 14 20.73 -21.11 -20.99
N SER A 15 21.45 -20.70 -19.94
CA SER A 15 21.34 -21.33 -18.61
C SER A 15 19.92 -21.25 -18.07
N LEU A 16 19.30 -20.07 -18.06
CA LEU A 16 17.93 -19.91 -17.57
C LEU A 16 16.91 -20.68 -18.42
N LYS A 17 17.12 -20.75 -19.74
CA LYS A 17 16.27 -21.53 -20.62
C LYS A 17 16.31 -23.02 -20.28
N GLU A 18 17.52 -23.59 -20.17
CA GLU A 18 17.70 -25.00 -19.83
C GLU A 18 17.04 -25.33 -18.47
N ILE A 19 17.30 -24.51 -17.44
CA ILE A 19 16.74 -24.69 -16.09
C ILE A 19 15.21 -24.68 -16.10
N LEU A 20 14.60 -23.77 -16.85
CA LEU A 20 13.14 -23.61 -16.84
C LEU A 20 12.43 -24.61 -17.75
N GLU A 21 13.06 -25.04 -18.84
CA GLU A 21 12.54 -26.12 -19.67
C GLU A 21 12.56 -27.47 -18.92
N ASP A 22 13.59 -27.73 -18.09
CA ASP A 22 13.66 -28.90 -17.21
C ASP A 22 12.49 -28.97 -16.20
N GLU A 23 11.99 -27.80 -15.77
CA GLU A 23 10.82 -27.67 -14.88
C GLU A 23 9.48 -27.58 -15.64
N ASN A 24 9.45 -27.98 -16.92
CA ASN A 24 8.27 -27.99 -17.79
C ASN A 24 7.68 -26.60 -18.11
N PHE A 25 8.47 -25.53 -18.05
CA PHE A 25 8.07 -24.23 -18.59
C PHE A 25 8.39 -24.14 -20.08
N GLU A 26 7.53 -23.44 -20.83
CA GLU A 26 7.83 -23.06 -22.22
C GLU A 26 8.60 -21.74 -22.21
N VAL A 27 9.81 -21.72 -22.77
CA VAL A 27 10.69 -20.55 -22.64
C VAL A 27 11.02 -19.94 -24.00
N GLU A 28 10.85 -18.63 -24.10
CA GLU A 28 11.29 -17.86 -25.26
C GLU A 28 12.30 -16.78 -24.83
N THR A 29 13.42 -16.68 -25.54
CA THR A 29 14.55 -15.82 -25.14
C THR A 29 14.79 -14.70 -26.14
N PHE A 30 15.11 -13.51 -25.65
CA PHE A 30 15.33 -12.29 -26.42
C PHE A 30 16.66 -11.65 -26.05
N SER A 31 17.41 -11.19 -27.04
CA SER A 31 18.68 -10.48 -26.82
C SER A 31 18.52 -8.97 -26.64
N THR A 32 17.34 -8.41 -26.93
CA THR A 32 17.06 -6.97 -26.82
C THR A 32 15.62 -6.70 -26.35
N GLY A 33 15.41 -5.52 -25.74
CA GLY A 33 14.09 -5.09 -25.29
C GLY A 33 13.13 -4.87 -26.47
N LYS A 34 13.64 -4.38 -27.60
CA LYS A 34 12.84 -4.22 -28.84
C LYS A 34 12.28 -5.55 -29.36
N THR A 35 13.08 -6.61 -29.38
CA THR A 35 12.61 -7.94 -29.83
C THR A 35 11.58 -8.51 -28.87
N LEU A 36 11.79 -8.34 -27.55
CA LEU A 36 10.81 -8.71 -26.52
C LEU A 36 9.49 -7.96 -26.73
N LEU A 37 9.52 -6.63 -26.83
CA LEU A 37 8.32 -5.80 -26.98
C LEU A 37 7.57 -6.08 -28.28
N LYS A 38 8.27 -6.43 -29.36
CA LYS A 38 7.64 -6.83 -30.63
C LYS A 38 6.88 -8.14 -30.46
N GLN A 39 7.47 -9.13 -29.81
CA GLN A 39 6.82 -10.42 -29.57
C GLN A 39 5.68 -10.30 -28.56
N LEU A 40 5.84 -9.46 -27.54
CA LEU A 40 4.82 -9.19 -26.53
C LEU A 40 3.52 -8.63 -27.13
N LYS A 41 3.59 -7.95 -28.29
CA LYS A 41 2.39 -7.50 -29.03
C LYS A 41 1.62 -8.61 -29.72
N ASN A 42 2.28 -9.72 -30.04
CA ASN A 42 1.69 -10.87 -30.71
C ASN A 42 1.17 -11.90 -29.70
N GLU A 43 1.92 -12.11 -28.62
CA GLU A 43 1.66 -13.16 -27.66
C GLU A 43 2.00 -12.69 -26.24
N ARG A 44 1.09 -12.95 -25.29
CA ARG A 44 1.25 -12.58 -23.88
C ARG A 44 1.84 -13.77 -23.11
N PRO A 45 3.06 -13.65 -22.53
CA PRO A 45 3.61 -14.68 -21.65
C PRO A 45 2.92 -14.62 -20.27
N SER A 46 3.18 -15.63 -19.46
CA SER A 46 2.73 -15.68 -18.07
C SER A 46 3.70 -14.97 -17.11
N LEU A 47 4.99 -14.85 -17.47
CA LEU A 47 6.03 -14.13 -16.72
C LEU A 47 7.12 -13.62 -17.68
N ILE A 48 7.71 -12.46 -17.36
CA ILE A 48 8.93 -11.96 -18.01
C ILE A 48 10.08 -11.92 -16.99
N LEU A 49 11.22 -12.51 -17.33
CA LEU A 49 12.51 -12.27 -16.69
C LEU A 49 13.28 -11.22 -17.52
N LEU A 50 13.63 -10.09 -16.92
CA LEU A 50 14.16 -8.92 -17.65
C LEU A 50 15.44 -8.40 -17.00
N ASP A 51 16.56 -8.43 -17.72
CA ASP A 51 17.78 -7.78 -17.26
C ASP A 51 17.60 -6.25 -17.21
N VAL A 52 18.17 -5.62 -16.17
CA VAL A 52 18.24 -4.17 -16.01
C VAL A 52 19.04 -3.55 -17.15
N TRP A 53 20.06 -4.24 -17.66
CA TRP A 53 20.87 -3.74 -18.77
C TRP A 53 20.80 -4.71 -19.94
N LEU A 54 20.18 -4.28 -21.05
CA LEU A 54 20.11 -5.05 -22.28
C LEU A 54 21.09 -4.47 -23.31
N GLY A 55 22.38 -4.57 -23.00
CA GLY A 55 23.46 -3.98 -23.78
C GLY A 55 23.41 -2.44 -23.80
N LYS A 56 22.71 -1.85 -24.78
CA LYS A 56 22.52 -0.39 -24.90
C LYS A 56 21.12 0.08 -24.49
N GLU A 57 20.23 -0.83 -24.15
CA GLU A 57 18.85 -0.53 -23.76
C GLU A 57 18.71 -0.65 -22.24
N ASP A 58 18.01 0.31 -21.63
CA ASP A 58 17.69 0.30 -20.20
C ASP A 58 16.43 -0.57 -19.97
N GLY A 59 16.60 -1.68 -19.24
CA GLY A 59 15.55 -2.63 -18.90
C GLY A 59 14.41 -2.00 -18.09
N ILE A 60 14.65 -0.93 -17.34
CA ILE A 60 13.61 -0.21 -16.60
C ILE A 60 12.67 0.54 -17.57
N VAL A 61 13.18 1.00 -18.70
CA VAL A 61 12.35 1.59 -19.76
C VAL A 61 11.52 0.51 -20.46
N VAL A 62 12.11 -0.65 -20.69
CA VAL A 62 11.41 -1.81 -21.27
C VAL A 62 10.30 -2.29 -20.34
N LEU A 63 10.54 -2.36 -19.03
CA LEU A 63 9.55 -2.66 -18.00
C LEU A 63 8.32 -1.73 -18.09
N ASP A 64 8.56 -0.42 -18.18
CA ASP A 64 7.48 0.58 -18.29
C ASP A 64 6.61 0.33 -19.53
N GLU A 65 7.21 0.03 -20.67
CA GLU A 65 6.50 -0.32 -21.90
C GLU A 65 5.75 -1.66 -21.78
N CYS A 66 6.34 -2.68 -21.14
CA CYS A 66 5.66 -3.94 -20.85
C CYS A 66 4.41 -3.71 -20.00
N LYS A 67 4.49 -2.85 -18.98
CA LYS A 67 3.36 -2.53 -18.10
C LYS A 67 2.30 -1.66 -18.76
N LYS A 68 2.67 -0.78 -19.69
CA LYS A 68 1.70 -0.04 -20.53
C LYS A 68 0.89 -0.98 -21.43
N LEU A 69 1.51 -2.04 -21.95
CA LEU A 69 0.83 -3.04 -22.78
C LEU A 69 -0.03 -3.98 -21.92
N TYR A 70 0.55 -4.52 -20.83
CA TYR A 70 -0.11 -5.45 -19.93
C TYR A 70 0.17 -5.08 -18.46
N PRO A 71 -0.70 -4.28 -17.82
CA PRO A 71 -0.49 -3.82 -16.44
C PRO A 71 -0.36 -4.95 -15.42
N THR A 72 -1.07 -6.06 -15.64
CA THR A 72 -1.11 -7.23 -14.75
C THR A 72 -0.06 -8.29 -15.08
N LEU A 73 0.75 -8.11 -16.13
CA LEU A 73 1.80 -9.08 -16.48
C LEU A 73 2.94 -9.00 -15.46
N PRO A 74 3.25 -10.07 -14.71
CA PRO A 74 4.38 -10.04 -13.80
C PRO A 74 5.70 -9.97 -14.58
N VAL A 75 6.60 -9.09 -14.10
CA VAL A 75 7.95 -8.89 -14.64
C VAL A 75 8.91 -8.95 -13.47
N LEU A 76 9.88 -9.85 -13.54
CA LEU A 76 10.93 -10.00 -12.56
C LEU A 76 12.23 -9.46 -13.16
N MET A 77 12.89 -8.57 -12.43
CA MET A 77 14.11 -7.93 -12.90
C MET A 77 15.34 -8.76 -12.53
N ILE A 78 16.35 -8.77 -13.38
CA ILE A 78 17.64 -9.41 -13.16
C ILE A 78 18.72 -8.32 -13.21
N SER A 79 19.75 -8.37 -12.37
CA SER A 79 20.87 -7.41 -12.47
C SER A 79 22.19 -7.96 -11.95
N GLY A 80 23.30 -7.57 -12.59
CA GLY A 80 24.66 -7.84 -12.08
C GLY A 80 25.24 -6.79 -11.12
N HIS A 81 24.59 -5.64 -10.98
CA HIS A 81 25.01 -4.58 -10.05
C HIS A 81 23.81 -4.20 -9.19
N GLY A 82 23.63 -4.96 -8.11
CA GLY A 82 22.53 -4.87 -7.15
C GLY A 82 22.56 -3.63 -6.25
N THR A 83 22.58 -2.43 -6.83
CA THR A 83 22.31 -1.23 -6.02
C THR A 83 20.84 -1.22 -5.62
N ILE A 84 20.59 -1.04 -4.31
CA ILE A 84 19.23 -0.97 -3.74
C ILE A 84 18.36 0.05 -4.50
N GLU A 85 18.96 1.14 -4.99
CA GLU A 85 18.29 2.19 -5.76
C GLU A 85 17.63 1.68 -7.05
N ILE A 86 18.30 0.79 -7.80
CA ILE A 86 17.77 0.21 -9.04
C ILE A 86 16.60 -0.72 -8.74
N ALA A 87 16.73 -1.58 -7.71
CA ALA A 87 15.67 -2.50 -7.30
C ALA A 87 14.41 -1.73 -6.84
N VAL A 88 14.59 -0.66 -6.08
CA VAL A 88 13.49 0.22 -5.64
C VAL A 88 12.81 0.91 -6.84
N SER A 89 13.59 1.45 -7.78
CA SER A 89 13.07 2.09 -8.99
C SER A 89 12.25 1.12 -9.85
N ALA A 90 12.75 -0.10 -10.06
CA ALA A 90 12.04 -1.13 -10.81
C ALA A 90 10.72 -1.56 -10.14
N THR A 91 10.73 -1.74 -8.82
CA THR A 91 9.53 -2.09 -8.05
C THR A 91 8.48 -0.98 -8.16
N LYS A 92 8.87 0.31 -8.09
CA LYS A 92 7.97 1.45 -8.31
C LYS A 92 7.31 1.43 -9.70
N LYS A 93 8.03 0.97 -10.73
CA LYS A 93 7.49 0.81 -12.09
C LYS A 93 6.69 -0.48 -12.30
N GLY A 94 6.44 -1.23 -11.22
CA GLY A 94 5.58 -2.41 -11.23
C GLY A 94 6.29 -3.74 -11.46
N ALA A 95 7.63 -3.80 -11.38
CA ALA A 95 8.32 -5.08 -11.26
C ALA A 95 7.82 -5.82 -10.01
N VAL A 96 7.71 -7.14 -10.11
CA VAL A 96 7.20 -7.98 -9.02
C VAL A 96 8.29 -8.29 -8.01
N ASP A 97 9.50 -8.56 -8.49
CA ASP A 97 10.66 -8.85 -7.66
C ASP A 97 11.96 -8.59 -8.46
N PHE A 98 13.09 -8.72 -7.77
CA PHE A 98 14.43 -8.46 -8.30
C PHE A 98 15.39 -9.58 -7.93
N LEU A 99 16.15 -10.09 -8.90
CA LEU A 99 17.18 -11.10 -8.73
C LEU A 99 18.58 -10.54 -9.04
N GLU A 100 19.49 -10.74 -8.10
CA GLU A 100 20.90 -10.35 -8.26
C GLU A 100 21.71 -11.49 -8.87
N LYS A 101 22.49 -11.20 -9.93
CA LYS A 101 23.49 -12.11 -10.50
C LYS A 101 24.67 -12.22 -9.51
N PRO A 102 25.25 -13.41 -9.27
CA PRO A 102 25.02 -14.65 -10.01
C PRO A 102 23.71 -15.35 -9.63
N LEU A 103 22.96 -15.76 -10.66
CA LEU A 103 21.67 -16.44 -10.51
C LEU A 103 21.90 -17.91 -10.15
N SER A 104 21.38 -18.33 -9.00
CA SER A 104 21.29 -19.75 -8.64
C SER A 104 19.93 -20.30 -9.04
N ILE A 105 19.90 -21.56 -9.50
CA ILE A 105 18.69 -22.31 -9.88
C ILE A 105 17.59 -22.15 -8.82
N GLU A 106 17.90 -22.44 -7.56
CA GLU A 106 16.95 -22.37 -6.44
C GLU A 106 16.29 -20.98 -6.31
N LYS A 107 17.08 -19.89 -6.37
CA LYS A 107 16.56 -18.52 -6.29
C LYS A 107 15.65 -18.17 -7.45
N VAL A 108 15.99 -18.60 -8.67
CA VAL A 108 15.19 -18.33 -9.87
C VAL A 108 13.85 -19.06 -9.76
N LEU A 109 13.86 -20.36 -9.47
CA LEU A 109 12.64 -21.16 -9.32
C LEU A 109 11.77 -20.64 -8.19
N GLN A 110 12.36 -20.34 -7.03
CA GLN A 110 11.64 -19.77 -5.90
C GLN A 110 10.99 -18.44 -6.26
N ALA A 111 11.69 -17.56 -6.97
CA ALA A 111 11.13 -16.27 -7.37
C ALA A 111 10.01 -16.42 -8.40
N ILE A 112 10.11 -17.40 -9.30
CA ILE A 112 9.06 -17.75 -10.27
C ILE A 112 7.83 -18.33 -9.56
N GLU A 113 8.00 -19.27 -8.63
CA GLU A 113 6.90 -19.80 -7.82
C GLU A 113 6.17 -18.69 -7.04
N ASN A 114 6.92 -17.77 -6.43
CA ASN A 114 6.37 -16.64 -5.68
C ASN A 114 5.48 -15.73 -6.55
N VAL A 115 5.77 -15.66 -7.84
CA VAL A 115 5.05 -14.83 -8.81
C VAL A 115 3.81 -15.57 -9.35
N ILE A 116 3.91 -16.88 -9.55
CA ILE A 116 2.85 -17.72 -10.13
C ILE A 116 1.80 -18.07 -9.10
N LYS A 117 2.20 -18.32 -7.85
CA LYS A 117 1.33 -18.73 -6.75
C LYS A 117 1.38 -17.75 -5.57
N PRO A 118 0.93 -16.50 -5.76
CA PRO A 118 0.92 -15.52 -4.69
C PRO A 118 0.17 -16.02 -3.44
N GLU A 119 -0.96 -16.73 -3.63
CA GLU A 119 -1.83 -17.18 -2.53
C GLU A 119 -1.19 -18.22 -1.59
N GLU A 120 -0.30 -19.10 -2.08
CA GLU A 120 0.41 -20.09 -1.26
C GLU A 120 1.55 -19.45 -0.43
N LYS A 121 2.18 -18.38 -0.93
CA LYS A 121 3.24 -17.64 -0.21
C LYS A 121 2.69 -16.74 0.90
N TYR A 122 1.54 -16.11 0.66
CA TYR A 122 0.92 -15.22 1.64
C TYR A 122 0.27 -15.99 2.81
N SER A 123 -0.35 -17.14 2.52
CA SER A 123 -1.05 -17.95 3.53
C SER A 123 -0.14 -18.64 4.55
N SER A 124 1.16 -18.76 4.28
CA SER A 124 2.13 -19.43 5.15
C SER A 124 2.85 -18.50 6.14
N ILE A 125 2.67 -17.18 6.04
CA ILE A 125 3.28 -16.23 6.97
C ILE A 125 2.43 -16.09 8.22
N LYS A 126 2.96 -16.62 9.33
CA LYS A 126 2.43 -16.37 10.67
C LYS A 126 3.20 -15.22 11.30
N LEU A 127 2.57 -14.06 11.38
CA LEU A 127 3.00 -13.03 12.32
C LEU A 127 2.68 -13.54 13.74
N GLU A 128 3.64 -13.45 14.66
CA GLU A 128 3.41 -13.81 16.07
C GLU A 128 2.39 -12.86 16.70
N TYR A 129 2.45 -11.59 16.32
CA TYR A 129 1.47 -10.58 16.64
C TYR A 129 0.74 -10.15 15.36
N ASP A 130 -0.51 -10.57 15.17
CA ASP A 130 -1.37 -10.18 14.04
C ASP A 130 -2.68 -9.58 14.55
N GLU A 131 -2.73 -8.25 14.67
CA GLU A 131 -3.96 -7.52 14.98
C GLU A 131 -4.68 -7.07 13.71
N ILE A 132 -4.13 -7.34 12.52
CA ILE A 132 -4.68 -6.88 11.25
C ILE A 132 -5.71 -7.92 10.77
N LEU A 133 -6.97 -7.54 10.84
CA LEU A 133 -8.07 -8.40 10.39
C LEU A 133 -8.27 -8.34 8.87
N GLY A 134 -8.56 -9.51 8.32
CA GLY A 134 -8.91 -9.72 6.92
C GLY A 134 -8.15 -10.87 6.27
N ASN A 135 -8.78 -11.45 5.25
CA ASN A 135 -8.27 -12.55 4.44
C ASN A 135 -8.22 -12.21 2.95
N SER A 136 -8.63 -11.00 2.55
CA SER A 136 -8.54 -10.55 1.17
C SER A 136 -7.10 -10.62 0.62
N PRO A 137 -6.91 -10.91 -0.68
CA PRO A 137 -5.58 -10.88 -1.29
C PRO A 137 -4.85 -9.55 -1.09
N ALA A 138 -5.60 -8.44 -1.00
CA ALA A 138 -5.08 -7.11 -0.78
C ALA A 138 -4.44 -6.97 0.61
N ILE A 139 -5.11 -7.42 1.69
CA ILE A 139 -4.54 -7.34 3.04
C ILE A 139 -3.45 -8.39 3.29
N GLN A 140 -3.53 -9.54 2.62
CA GLN A 140 -2.50 -10.58 2.70
C GLN A 140 -1.15 -10.09 2.15
N LYS A 141 -1.15 -9.29 1.07
CA LYS A 141 0.05 -8.59 0.58
C LYS A 141 0.65 -7.64 1.63
N VAL A 142 -0.20 -6.93 2.37
CA VAL A 142 0.24 -6.03 3.45
C VAL A 142 0.89 -6.83 4.58
N LYS A 143 0.26 -7.93 5.03
CA LYS A 143 0.82 -8.82 6.08
C LYS A 143 2.19 -9.38 5.69
N PHE A 144 2.36 -9.76 4.43
CA PHE A 144 3.65 -10.21 3.91
C PHE A 144 4.71 -9.11 3.96
N ALA A 145 4.37 -7.90 3.49
CA ALA A 145 5.28 -6.77 3.54
C ALA A 145 5.68 -6.42 5.00
N ILE A 146 4.73 -6.55 5.94
CA ILE A 146 4.99 -6.39 7.38
C ILE A 146 5.99 -7.42 7.87
N ALA A 147 5.82 -8.71 7.55
CA ALA A 147 6.74 -9.76 7.98
C ALA A 147 8.16 -9.53 7.46
N GLN A 148 8.29 -9.18 6.18
CA GLN A 148 9.57 -8.83 5.56
C GLN A 148 10.21 -7.62 6.25
N ALA A 149 9.43 -6.55 6.48
CA ALA A 149 9.91 -5.35 7.14
C ALA A 149 10.37 -5.63 8.57
N ALA A 150 9.57 -6.37 9.35
CA ALA A 150 9.83 -6.65 10.76
C ALA A 150 11.14 -7.41 10.99
N SER A 151 11.51 -8.30 10.06
CA SER A 151 12.74 -9.11 10.12
C SER A 151 14.04 -8.29 10.01
N THR A 152 13.96 -7.06 9.50
CA THR A 152 15.11 -6.18 9.25
C THR A 152 15.06 -4.92 10.13
N ASN A 153 16.14 -4.13 10.14
CA ASN A 153 16.17 -2.78 10.72
C ASN A 153 15.92 -1.69 9.66
N ALA A 154 15.45 -2.05 8.47
CA ALA A 154 15.19 -1.08 7.41
C ALA A 154 14.04 -0.13 7.82
N ARG A 155 14.13 1.09 7.26
CA ARG A 155 13.09 2.11 7.39
C ARG A 155 11.88 1.72 6.56
N VAL A 156 10.70 2.01 7.09
CA VAL A 156 9.44 1.66 6.45
C VAL A 156 8.67 2.94 6.15
N PHE A 157 8.06 3.01 4.97
CA PHE A 157 7.18 4.11 4.58
C PHE A 157 5.80 3.57 4.26
N ILE A 158 4.81 3.94 5.07
CA ILE A 158 3.45 3.43 5.01
C ILE A 158 2.55 4.44 4.31
N TYR A 159 1.89 4.00 3.25
CA TYR A 159 0.88 4.77 2.53
C TYR A 159 -0.50 4.25 2.87
N GLY A 160 -1.47 5.14 3.02
CA GLY A 160 -2.85 4.75 3.17
C GLY A 160 -3.77 5.91 3.48
N GLU A 161 -5.00 5.83 3.01
CA GLU A 161 -6.02 6.83 3.30
C GLU A 161 -6.29 6.94 4.81
N ASN A 162 -6.97 8.01 5.19
CA ASN A 162 -7.39 8.21 6.56
C ASN A 162 -8.25 7.04 7.06
N GLY A 163 -7.89 6.53 8.25
CA GLY A 163 -8.62 5.44 8.90
C GLY A 163 -8.35 4.04 8.33
N THR A 164 -7.36 3.85 7.44
CA THR A 164 -6.99 2.52 6.90
C THR A 164 -6.20 1.64 7.88
N GLY A 165 -5.68 2.21 8.97
CA GLY A 165 -4.93 1.47 9.99
C GLY A 165 -3.40 1.59 9.89
N LYS A 166 -2.86 2.71 9.38
CA LYS A 166 -1.41 2.98 9.31
C LYS A 166 -0.68 2.77 10.64
N GLU A 167 -1.24 3.28 11.73
CA GLU A 167 -0.70 3.09 13.09
C GLU A 167 -0.68 1.60 13.49
N LEU A 168 -1.76 0.86 13.19
CA LEU A 168 -1.83 -0.58 13.48
C LEU A 168 -0.75 -1.36 12.73
N VAL A 169 -0.52 -1.01 11.45
CA VAL A 169 0.57 -1.58 10.66
C VAL A 169 1.93 -1.25 11.27
N ALA A 170 2.19 0.00 11.65
CA ALA A 170 3.44 0.40 12.30
C ALA A 170 3.70 -0.37 13.61
N ARG A 171 2.67 -0.48 14.46
CA ARG A 171 2.72 -1.27 15.70
C ARG A 171 2.96 -2.75 15.43
N THR A 172 2.33 -3.31 14.40
CA THR A 172 2.50 -4.72 14.03
C THR A 172 3.93 -4.99 13.57
N ILE A 173 4.52 -4.10 12.76
CA ILE A 173 5.95 -4.19 12.37
C ILE A 173 6.84 -4.15 13.60
N PHE A 174 6.61 -3.20 14.51
CA PHE A 174 7.39 -3.06 15.73
C PHE A 174 7.34 -4.32 16.61
N LYS A 175 6.13 -4.83 16.90
CA LYS A 175 5.91 -6.02 17.76
C LYS A 175 6.52 -7.30 17.19
N ASN A 176 6.63 -7.41 15.87
CA ASN A 176 7.26 -8.57 15.21
C ASN A 176 8.76 -8.33 14.91
N SER A 177 9.35 -7.22 15.35
CA SER A 177 10.74 -6.88 15.06
C SER A 177 11.73 -7.32 16.15
N LYS A 178 13.02 -7.25 15.84
CA LYS A 178 14.11 -7.42 16.81
C LYS A 178 14.13 -6.34 17.91
N ARG A 179 13.39 -5.23 17.73
CA ARG A 179 13.30 -4.11 18.69
C ARG A 179 12.02 -4.14 19.52
N LYS A 180 11.24 -5.23 19.51
CA LYS A 180 9.92 -5.32 20.16
C LYS A 180 9.91 -5.02 21.67
N ASP A 181 11.02 -5.26 22.36
CA ASP A 181 11.18 -5.01 23.80
C ASP A 181 11.82 -3.64 24.11
N LEU A 182 12.05 -2.81 23.09
CA LEU A 182 12.66 -1.48 23.19
C LEU A 182 11.59 -0.38 23.05
N PRO A 183 11.91 0.91 23.28
CA PRO A 183 10.92 1.98 23.19
C PRO A 183 10.24 2.05 21.82
N PHE A 184 8.90 2.16 21.82
CA PHE A 184 8.13 2.53 20.64
C PHE A 184 7.52 3.91 20.88
N VAL A 185 8.09 4.93 20.25
CA VAL A 185 7.68 6.32 20.41
C VAL A 185 6.90 6.73 19.19
N GLU A 186 5.78 7.41 19.40
CA GLU A 186 4.91 7.85 18.33
C GLU A 186 4.79 9.38 18.33
N MET A 187 4.65 9.93 17.13
CA MET A 187 4.34 11.32 16.91
C MET A 187 3.43 11.47 15.69
N ASN A 188 2.26 12.07 15.90
CA ASN A 188 1.37 12.45 14.81
C ASN A 188 1.62 13.93 14.48
N CYS A 189 2.14 14.19 13.29
CA CYS A 189 2.54 15.54 12.88
C CYS A 189 1.33 16.44 12.63
N ALA A 190 0.20 15.89 12.18
CA ALA A 190 -1.04 16.63 11.95
C ALA A 190 -1.74 17.06 13.25
N ALA A 191 -1.46 16.39 14.38
CA ALA A 191 -2.08 16.67 15.67
C ALA A 191 -1.34 17.74 16.50
N ILE A 192 -0.16 18.16 16.05
CA ILE A 192 0.71 19.12 16.73
C ILE A 192 0.78 20.39 15.88
N PRO A 193 0.63 21.59 16.45
CA PRO A 193 0.86 22.83 15.71
C PRO A 193 2.23 22.83 15.04
N GLU A 194 2.30 23.27 13.77
CA GLU A 194 3.50 23.17 12.93
C GLU A 194 4.74 23.73 13.62
N GLU A 195 4.59 24.85 14.34
CA GLU A 195 5.63 25.54 15.07
C GLU A 195 6.18 24.75 16.27
N LEU A 196 5.43 23.77 16.80
CA LEU A 196 5.82 22.94 17.94
C LEU A 196 6.42 21.59 17.53
N ILE A 197 6.22 21.14 16.29
CA ILE A 197 6.71 19.84 15.80
C ILE A 197 8.22 19.72 16.02
N GLU A 198 8.97 20.77 15.71
CA GLU A 198 10.43 20.78 15.87
C GLU A 198 10.82 20.55 17.34
N SER A 199 10.17 21.26 18.26
CA SER A 199 10.45 21.16 19.70
C SER A 199 10.04 19.79 20.29
N GLU A 200 8.98 19.17 19.76
CA GLU A 200 8.58 17.82 20.17
C GLU A 200 9.56 16.77 19.64
N LEU A 201 10.01 16.88 18.38
CA LEU A 201 10.97 15.94 17.78
C LEU A 201 12.33 15.95 18.45
N PHE A 202 12.92 17.14 18.58
CA PHE A 202 14.32 17.30 18.99
C PHE A 202 14.47 17.69 20.46
N GLY A 203 13.39 18.12 21.12
CA GLY A 203 13.48 18.62 22.49
C GLY A 203 14.17 19.98 22.56
N PHE A 204 14.11 20.59 23.73
CA PHE A 204 14.66 21.93 23.94
C PHE A 204 15.27 22.06 25.32
N THR A 205 16.18 23.01 25.44
CA THR A 205 16.76 23.42 26.73
C THR A 205 16.03 24.61 27.31
N LYS A 206 16.12 24.79 28.63
CA LYS A 206 15.60 25.98 29.32
C LYS A 206 16.10 27.27 28.64
N GLY A 207 15.17 28.15 28.29
CA GLY A 207 15.46 29.42 27.62
C GLY A 207 15.64 29.36 26.10
N ALA A 208 15.38 28.22 25.44
CA ALA A 208 15.51 28.08 23.99
C ALA A 208 14.55 28.99 23.19
N PHE A 209 13.37 29.31 23.75
CA PHE A 209 12.38 30.22 23.18
C PHE A 209 11.52 30.84 24.30
N THR A 210 10.72 31.86 23.96
CA THR A 210 9.81 32.51 24.90
C THR A 210 8.81 31.50 25.46
N GLY A 211 8.87 31.21 26.77
CA GLY A 211 8.03 30.21 27.43
C GLY A 211 8.73 28.88 27.76
N ALA A 212 9.99 28.69 27.34
CA ALA A 212 10.79 27.51 27.70
C ALA A 212 11.31 27.59 29.15
N THR A 213 10.45 27.33 30.14
CA THR A 213 10.78 27.41 31.57
C THR A 213 11.71 26.28 32.03
N ASP A 214 11.60 25.12 31.40
CA ASP A 214 12.33 23.88 31.71
C ASP A 214 12.85 23.22 30.44
N SER A 215 13.81 22.30 30.59
CA SER A 215 14.30 21.48 29.46
C SER A 215 13.38 20.29 29.23
N ARG A 216 13.17 19.90 27.97
CA ARG A 216 12.32 18.76 27.58
C ARG A 216 13.03 17.83 26.61
N ILE A 217 12.90 16.52 26.85
CA ILE A 217 13.42 15.45 26.00
C ILE A 217 12.56 15.36 24.73
N GLY A 218 13.22 15.28 23.58
CA GLY A 218 12.55 15.11 22.28
C GLY A 218 12.23 13.65 21.94
N LYS A 219 11.35 13.44 20.95
CA LYS A 219 10.96 12.10 20.50
C LYS A 219 12.13 11.27 19.98
N PHE A 220 13.13 11.87 19.32
CA PHE A 220 14.32 11.13 18.86
C PHE A 220 15.14 10.56 20.02
N GLU A 221 15.36 11.34 21.06
CA GLU A 221 16.09 10.89 22.27
C GLU A 221 15.27 9.87 23.06
N ALA A 222 13.96 10.09 23.19
CA ALA A 222 13.06 9.12 23.84
C ALA A 222 12.99 7.77 23.10
N ALA A 223 13.20 7.78 21.78
CA ALA A 223 13.17 6.58 20.93
C ALA A 223 14.54 5.91 20.79
N ASN A 224 15.58 6.40 21.48
CA ASN A 224 16.93 5.87 21.34
C ASN A 224 17.01 4.36 21.64
N GLY A 225 17.67 3.60 20.77
CA GLY A 225 17.70 2.14 20.77
C GLY A 225 16.41 1.49 20.23
N GLY A 226 15.30 2.20 20.22
CA GLY A 226 13.97 1.72 19.87
C GLY A 226 13.54 2.07 18.44
N THR A 227 12.25 2.38 18.30
CA THR A 227 11.59 2.73 17.04
C THR A 227 10.77 4.00 17.22
N LEU A 228 10.89 4.94 16.27
CA LEU A 228 10.08 6.15 16.19
C LEU A 228 9.12 6.05 15.01
N PHE A 229 7.84 6.13 15.30
CA PHE A 229 6.76 6.20 14.33
C PHE A 229 6.36 7.66 14.09
N LEU A 230 6.50 8.11 12.84
CA LEU A 230 6.13 9.45 12.38
C LEU A 230 4.88 9.36 11.52
N ASP A 231 3.72 9.63 12.11
CA ASP A 231 2.44 9.64 11.39
C ASP A 231 2.20 11.00 10.74
N GLU A 232 1.61 10.98 9.55
CA GLU A 232 1.36 12.13 8.68
C GLU A 232 2.62 13.01 8.47
N ILE A 233 3.75 12.39 8.11
CA ILE A 233 5.06 13.05 8.00
C ILE A 233 5.08 14.23 6.99
N CYS A 234 4.14 14.25 6.05
CA CYS A 234 4.02 15.31 5.06
C CYS A 234 3.50 16.64 5.64
N ASP A 235 2.98 16.65 6.87
CA ASP A 235 2.56 17.87 7.58
C ASP A 235 3.72 18.61 8.27
N MET A 236 4.96 18.09 8.18
CA MET A 236 6.13 18.78 8.70
C MET A 236 6.54 19.96 7.81
N SER A 237 6.97 21.06 8.44
CA SER A 237 7.63 22.17 7.74
C SER A 237 8.92 21.72 7.02
N LEU A 238 9.29 22.40 5.93
CA LEU A 238 10.53 22.08 5.19
C LEU A 238 11.80 22.19 6.06
N SER A 239 11.81 23.10 7.04
CA SER A 239 12.92 23.24 7.99
C SER A 239 13.03 22.02 8.90
N THR A 240 11.91 21.54 9.41
CA THR A 240 11.84 20.31 10.22
C THR A 240 12.27 19.11 9.41
N GLN A 241 11.79 18.98 8.17
CA GLN A 241 12.18 17.91 7.24
C GLN A 241 13.70 17.88 7.00
N ALA A 242 14.35 19.04 6.84
CA ALA A 242 15.80 19.12 6.67
C ALA A 242 16.56 18.63 7.92
N LYS A 243 16.06 18.92 9.13
CA LYS A 243 16.66 18.42 10.38
C LYS A 243 16.45 16.92 10.54
N VAL A 244 15.27 16.40 10.22
CA VAL A 244 15.00 14.96 10.19
C VAL A 244 15.97 14.26 9.24
N LEU A 245 16.14 14.77 8.01
CA LEU A 245 17.10 14.23 7.05
C LEU A 245 18.52 14.16 7.62
N ARG A 246 18.97 15.22 8.29
CA ARG A 246 20.30 15.26 8.93
C ARG A 246 20.47 14.16 9.97
N ILE A 247 19.47 13.90 10.81
CA ILE A 247 19.52 12.78 11.76
C ILE A 247 19.59 11.44 11.05
N LEU A 248 18.79 11.24 10.00
CA LEU A 248 18.80 9.99 9.24
C LEU A 248 20.15 9.72 8.54
N GLN A 249 20.97 10.74 8.35
CA GLN A 249 22.30 10.64 7.75
C GLN A 249 23.39 10.50 8.81
N GLU A 250 23.38 11.36 9.84
CA GLU A 250 24.46 11.48 10.81
C GLU A 250 24.22 10.72 12.13
N GLN A 251 22.99 10.24 12.39
CA GLN A 251 22.56 9.61 13.65
C GLN A 251 22.83 10.49 14.89
N ARG A 252 22.86 11.81 14.69
CA ARG A 252 23.11 12.79 15.75
C ARG A 252 22.36 14.10 15.52
N PHE A 253 22.05 14.81 16.59
CA PHE A 253 21.39 16.12 16.55
C PHE A 253 21.66 16.96 17.79
N GLU A 254 21.21 18.20 17.76
CA GLU A 254 21.28 19.14 18.88
C GLU A 254 19.86 19.52 19.31
N LYS A 255 19.63 19.66 20.62
CA LYS A 255 18.38 20.21 21.17
C LYS A 255 18.24 21.68 20.78
N LEU A 256 17.01 22.18 20.70
CA LEU A 256 16.80 23.62 20.51
C LEU A 256 17.42 24.38 21.69
N GLY A 257 18.21 25.41 21.38
CA GLY A 257 18.94 26.21 22.36
C GLY A 257 20.21 25.55 22.95
N SER A 258 20.59 24.35 22.47
CA SER A 258 21.82 23.67 22.89
C SER A 258 22.80 23.52 21.73
N THR A 259 24.10 23.48 22.04
CA THR A 259 25.17 23.07 21.10
C THR A 259 25.69 21.67 21.41
N GLU A 260 25.11 21.00 22.41
CA GLU A 260 25.47 19.63 22.76
C GLU A 260 24.90 18.66 21.72
N THR A 261 25.80 17.90 21.09
CA THR A 261 25.43 16.86 20.12
C THR A 261 25.02 15.58 20.84
N ILE A 262 23.83 15.09 20.52
CA ILE A 262 23.25 13.84 21.02
C ILE A 262 23.27 12.81 19.90
N THR A 263 23.85 11.63 20.15
CA THR A 263 23.83 10.49 19.23
C THR A 263 22.69 9.54 19.59
N VAL A 264 21.94 9.08 18.59
CA VAL A 264 20.83 8.14 18.77
C VAL A 264 20.87 7.02 17.74
N ASP A 265 20.37 5.83 18.10
CA ASP A 265 20.11 4.73 17.18
C ASP A 265 18.60 4.47 17.12
N VAL A 266 17.92 5.05 16.13
CA VAL A 266 16.45 4.98 16.03
C VAL A 266 16.05 4.35 14.71
N ARG A 267 15.25 3.28 14.77
CA ARG A 267 14.54 2.77 13.61
C ARG A 267 13.35 3.67 13.29
N ILE A 268 13.19 4.06 12.03
CA ILE A 268 12.11 4.96 11.61
C ILE A 268 11.05 4.21 10.82
N ILE A 269 9.80 4.41 11.23
CA ILE A 269 8.61 4.07 10.45
C ILE A 269 7.87 5.39 10.18
N ALA A 270 7.68 5.74 8.92
CA ALA A 270 6.94 6.93 8.53
C ALA A 270 5.60 6.54 7.89
N ALA A 271 4.58 7.36 8.06
CA ALA A 271 3.28 7.18 7.44
C ALA A 271 2.73 8.48 6.87
N THR A 272 1.89 8.37 5.84
CA THR A 272 1.18 9.52 5.26
C THR A 272 -0.10 9.09 4.53
N ASN A 273 -1.10 9.96 4.54
CA ASN A 273 -2.27 9.91 3.66
C ASN A 273 -2.10 10.77 2.38
N ILE A 274 -1.08 11.63 2.33
CA ILE A 274 -0.84 12.57 1.23
C ILE A 274 -0.07 11.86 0.10
N PRO A 275 -0.44 12.05 -1.18
CA PRO A 275 0.37 11.63 -2.31
C PRO A 275 1.73 12.36 -2.31
N VAL A 276 2.79 11.66 -1.88
CA VAL A 276 4.11 12.26 -1.65
C VAL A 276 4.69 12.86 -2.94
N GLU A 277 4.45 12.22 -4.09
CA GLU A 277 4.90 12.70 -5.39
C GLU A 277 4.26 14.04 -5.80
N GLU A 278 3.05 14.32 -5.33
CA GLU A 278 2.40 15.64 -5.49
C GLU A 278 2.97 16.65 -4.49
N ALA A 279 3.14 16.26 -3.22
CA ALA A 279 3.75 17.13 -2.22
C ALA A 279 5.19 17.55 -2.58
N ILE A 280 5.97 16.67 -3.22
CA ILE A 280 7.30 17.01 -3.74
C ILE A 280 7.19 18.02 -4.89
N ARG A 281 6.30 17.80 -5.87
CA ARG A 281 6.11 18.71 -7.00
C ARG A 281 5.64 20.10 -6.58
N GLU A 282 4.83 20.18 -5.53
CA GLU A 282 4.37 21.44 -4.93
C GLU A 282 5.42 22.10 -4.00
N GLY A 283 6.57 21.46 -3.80
CA GLY A 283 7.62 21.98 -2.91
C GLY A 283 7.26 21.91 -1.42
N LYS A 284 6.27 21.10 -1.04
CA LYS A 284 5.85 20.88 0.36
C LYS A 284 6.61 19.74 1.03
N PHE A 285 7.20 18.84 0.26
CA PHE A 285 7.99 17.74 0.78
C PHE A 285 9.33 17.63 0.08
N ARG A 286 10.40 17.37 0.84
CA ARG A 286 11.74 17.26 0.27
C ARG A 286 11.95 15.89 -0.38
N GLU A 287 12.42 15.93 -1.62
CA GLU A 287 12.71 14.72 -2.39
C GLU A 287 13.85 13.88 -1.77
N ASP A 288 14.89 14.52 -1.22
CA ASP A 288 16.00 13.83 -0.57
C ASP A 288 15.59 13.08 0.71
N LEU A 289 14.70 13.68 1.52
CA LEU A 289 14.10 13.04 2.68
C LEU A 289 13.24 11.85 2.27
N TYR A 290 12.44 11.99 1.21
CA TYR A 290 11.61 10.92 0.68
C TYR A 290 12.44 9.69 0.31
N TYR A 291 13.49 9.84 -0.51
CA TYR A 291 14.35 8.71 -0.87
C TYR A 291 15.07 8.10 0.32
N ARG A 292 15.40 8.92 1.34
CA ARG A 292 16.03 8.42 2.56
C ARG A 292 15.06 7.59 3.40
N LEU A 293 13.77 7.91 3.44
CA LEU A 293 12.78 7.20 4.24
C LEU A 293 12.15 6.00 3.52
N ASN A 294 11.89 6.12 2.21
CA ASN A 294 11.15 5.14 1.41
C ASN A 294 11.99 3.94 0.99
N VAL A 295 12.51 3.19 1.98
CA VAL A 295 13.29 1.97 1.76
C VAL A 295 12.37 0.76 1.57
N ILE A 296 11.41 0.56 2.49
CA ILE A 296 10.37 -0.46 2.36
C ILE A 296 9.00 0.24 2.28
N PRO A 297 8.43 0.40 1.07
CA PRO A 297 7.08 0.94 0.91
C PRO A 297 6.03 -0.10 1.29
N ILE A 298 5.01 0.31 2.06
CA ILE A 298 3.84 -0.51 2.38
C ILE A 298 2.58 0.30 2.10
N THR A 299 1.81 -0.08 1.08
CA THR A 299 0.54 0.58 0.75
C THR A 299 -0.62 -0.20 1.33
N ILE A 300 -1.38 0.42 2.22
CA ILE A 300 -2.59 -0.15 2.80
C ILE A 300 -3.77 0.16 1.89
N PRO A 301 -4.48 -0.86 1.38
CA PRO A 301 -5.63 -0.65 0.52
C PRO A 301 -6.79 -0.05 1.32
N PRO A 302 -7.57 0.87 0.72
CA PRO A 302 -8.79 1.37 1.32
C PRO A 302 -9.82 0.24 1.50
N LEU A 303 -10.76 0.41 2.43
CA LEU A 303 -11.73 -0.63 2.79
C LEU A 303 -12.60 -1.07 1.59
N ARG A 304 -12.89 -0.13 0.67
CA ARG A 304 -13.62 -0.39 -0.58
C ARG A 304 -12.90 -1.33 -1.57
N GLU A 305 -11.59 -1.52 -1.43
CA GLU A 305 -10.82 -2.48 -2.24
C GLU A 305 -10.71 -3.86 -1.58
N ARG A 306 -11.25 -4.01 -0.37
CA ARG A 306 -11.26 -5.25 0.41
C ARG A 306 -12.60 -5.50 1.10
N THR A 307 -13.69 -5.32 0.35
CA THR A 307 -15.06 -5.48 0.86
C THR A 307 -15.39 -6.90 1.34
N SER A 308 -14.64 -7.91 0.89
CA SER A 308 -14.73 -9.29 1.41
C SER A 308 -14.27 -9.43 2.86
N ASP A 309 -13.48 -8.48 3.38
CA ASP A 309 -13.04 -8.46 4.79
C ASP A 309 -14.08 -7.82 5.73
N ILE A 310 -15.07 -7.10 5.20
CA ILE A 310 -16.05 -6.36 6.00
C ILE A 310 -16.84 -7.25 6.97
N PRO A 311 -17.37 -8.43 6.59
CA PRO A 311 -18.10 -9.29 7.53
C PRO A 311 -17.26 -9.65 8.77
N LEU A 312 -15.99 -10.04 8.57
CA LEU A 312 -15.06 -10.34 9.65
C LEU A 312 -14.81 -9.12 10.55
N LEU A 313 -14.63 -7.94 9.95
CA LEU A 313 -14.42 -6.70 10.68
C LEU A 313 -15.66 -6.30 11.51
N VAL A 314 -16.86 -6.48 10.94
CA VAL A 314 -18.14 -6.22 11.60
C VAL A 314 -18.29 -7.10 12.84
N ASP A 315 -18.08 -8.41 12.70
CA ASP A 315 -18.20 -9.35 13.82
C ASP A 315 -17.24 -9.01 14.96
N TYR A 316 -16.00 -8.66 14.59
CA TYR A 316 -14.98 -8.25 15.56
C TYR A 316 -15.37 -6.96 16.28
N TYR A 317 -15.73 -5.89 15.55
CA TYR A 317 -16.03 -4.61 16.17
C TYR A 317 -17.33 -4.63 16.98
N ILE A 318 -18.34 -5.38 16.56
CA ILE A 318 -19.53 -5.62 17.40
C ILE A 318 -19.12 -6.28 18.71
N SER A 319 -18.40 -7.41 18.64
CA SER A 319 -17.98 -8.16 19.84
C SER A 319 -17.17 -7.27 20.79
N LYS A 320 -16.22 -6.51 20.25
CA LYS A 320 -15.37 -5.59 21.00
C LYS A 320 -16.17 -4.46 21.65
N THR A 321 -17.08 -3.82 20.92
CA THR A 321 -17.91 -2.75 21.48
C THR A 321 -18.82 -3.25 22.59
N LEU A 322 -19.41 -4.43 22.43
CA LEU A 322 -20.28 -5.02 23.44
C LEU A 322 -19.52 -5.29 24.75
N GLU A 323 -18.29 -5.80 24.65
CA GLU A 323 -17.41 -6.03 25.80
C GLU A 323 -16.99 -4.71 26.45
N GLU A 324 -16.48 -3.74 25.68
CA GLU A 324 -16.00 -2.44 26.20
C GLU A 324 -17.10 -1.64 26.91
N ASN A 325 -18.34 -1.76 26.45
CA ASN A 325 -19.48 -1.02 26.99
C ASN A 325 -20.38 -1.85 27.94
N ASN A 326 -20.03 -3.10 28.22
CA ASN A 326 -20.85 -4.04 29.01
C ASN A 326 -22.31 -4.14 28.50
N LEU A 327 -22.49 -4.18 27.18
CA LEU A 327 -23.80 -4.24 26.53
C LEU A 327 -24.28 -5.69 26.35
N PRO A 328 -25.60 -5.95 26.32
CA PRO A 328 -26.12 -7.29 26.08
C PRO A 328 -25.74 -7.79 24.66
N PRO A 329 -25.58 -9.10 24.47
CA PRO A 329 -25.25 -9.68 23.17
C PRO A 329 -26.21 -9.24 22.06
N LYS A 330 -25.64 -8.82 20.93
CA LYS A 330 -26.39 -8.46 19.72
C LYS A 330 -25.91 -9.28 18.54
N LYS A 331 -26.84 -9.59 17.64
CA LYS A 331 -26.58 -10.22 16.34
C LYS A 331 -26.88 -9.23 15.23
N ILE A 332 -26.16 -9.32 14.12
CA ILE A 332 -26.45 -8.54 12.92
C ILE A 332 -27.06 -9.43 11.83
N GLU A 333 -28.07 -8.92 11.14
CA GLU A 333 -28.70 -9.63 10.02
C GLU A 333 -27.78 -9.66 8.79
N SER A 334 -27.86 -10.72 8.00
CA SER A 334 -27.10 -10.85 6.75
C SER A 334 -27.38 -9.72 5.76
N GLU A 335 -28.63 -9.24 5.71
CA GLU A 335 -29.01 -8.09 4.89
C GLU A 335 -28.33 -6.80 5.34
N ALA A 336 -28.21 -6.59 6.66
CA ALA A 336 -27.49 -5.46 7.23
C ALA A 336 -25.99 -5.51 6.88
N VAL A 337 -25.36 -6.69 6.98
CA VAL A 337 -23.97 -6.90 6.54
C VAL A 337 -23.82 -6.60 5.05
N SER A 338 -24.76 -7.03 4.22
CA SER A 338 -24.74 -6.79 2.78
C SER A 338 -24.81 -5.29 2.45
N ILE A 339 -25.58 -4.51 3.20
CA ILE A 339 -25.64 -3.05 3.07
C ILE A 339 -24.29 -2.42 3.43
N LEU A 340 -23.68 -2.85 4.54
CA LEU A 340 -22.37 -2.38 4.98
C LEU A 340 -21.27 -2.73 3.96
N GLN A 341 -21.33 -3.90 3.32
CA GLN A 341 -20.38 -4.30 2.28
C GLN A 341 -20.43 -3.41 1.02
N ASN A 342 -21.61 -2.86 0.70
CA ASN A 342 -21.82 -2.02 -0.47
C ASN A 342 -21.56 -0.52 -0.21
N HIS A 343 -21.21 -0.14 1.02
CA HIS A 343 -20.87 1.24 1.35
C HIS A 343 -19.44 1.60 0.90
N PHE A 344 -19.20 2.88 0.59
CA PHE A 344 -17.91 3.36 0.05
C PHE A 344 -16.80 3.49 1.11
N TRP A 345 -17.18 3.68 2.37
CA TRP A 345 -16.28 3.82 3.51
C TRP A 345 -15.17 4.87 3.34
N PRO A 346 -15.51 6.15 3.10
CA PRO A 346 -14.51 7.22 2.95
C PRO A 346 -13.59 7.41 4.17
N GLY A 347 -14.05 7.07 5.38
CA GLY A 347 -13.25 7.05 6.60
C GLY A 347 -12.70 5.66 6.96
N ASN A 348 -12.80 4.71 6.03
CA ASN A 348 -12.23 3.36 6.11
C ASN A 348 -12.61 2.63 7.43
N ILE A 349 -11.64 1.99 8.09
CA ILE A 349 -11.87 1.20 9.31
C ILE A 349 -12.33 2.10 10.47
N ARG A 350 -11.84 3.35 10.54
CA ARG A 350 -12.24 4.30 11.59
C ARG A 350 -13.74 4.60 11.52
N GLU A 351 -14.24 4.83 10.30
CA GLU A 351 -15.68 5.01 10.08
C GLU A 351 -16.46 3.73 10.38
N LEU A 352 -16.00 2.56 9.90
CA LEU A 352 -16.64 1.28 10.19
C LEU A 352 -16.76 1.04 11.70
N LYS A 353 -15.69 1.27 12.47
CA LYS A 353 -15.70 1.16 13.93
C LYS A 353 -16.79 2.06 14.55
N ASN A 354 -16.84 3.33 14.15
CA ASN A 354 -17.82 4.28 14.68
C ASN A 354 -19.27 3.88 14.33
N VAL A 355 -19.49 3.32 13.13
CA VAL A 355 -20.81 2.81 12.73
C VAL A 355 -21.18 1.58 13.55
N MET A 356 -20.26 0.64 13.78
CA MET A 356 -20.52 -0.54 14.62
C MET A 356 -20.84 -0.16 16.06
N GLU A 357 -20.09 0.80 16.60
CA GLU A 357 -20.32 1.34 17.94
C GLU A 357 -21.72 1.97 18.05
N ARG A 358 -22.09 2.81 17.08
CA ARG A 358 -23.42 3.44 17.01
C ARG A 358 -24.53 2.39 16.94
N LEU A 359 -24.39 1.36 16.10
CA LEU A 359 -25.39 0.30 15.96
C LEU A 359 -25.56 -0.49 17.27
N CYS A 360 -24.46 -0.82 17.95
CA CYS A 360 -24.53 -1.53 19.22
C CYS A 360 -25.26 -0.71 20.30
N ILE A 361 -25.05 0.62 20.35
CA ILE A 361 -25.63 1.49 21.37
C ILE A 361 -27.09 1.87 21.04
N MET A 362 -27.38 2.22 19.78
CA MET A 362 -28.64 2.86 19.38
C MET A 362 -29.73 1.85 19.01
N THR A 363 -29.38 0.64 18.57
CA THR A 363 -30.40 -0.36 18.20
C THR A 363 -31.08 -0.89 19.45
N VAL A 364 -32.41 -0.88 19.45
CA VAL A 364 -33.22 -1.47 20.54
C VAL A 364 -33.40 -2.96 20.29
N GLY A 365 -33.14 -3.79 21.30
CA GLY A 365 -33.25 -5.25 21.20
C GLY A 365 -31.93 -5.97 20.86
N SER A 366 -32.00 -7.27 20.61
CA SER A 366 -30.83 -8.15 20.41
C SER A 366 -30.40 -8.31 18.95
N THR A 367 -31.09 -7.68 18.00
CA THR A 367 -30.86 -7.86 16.56
C THR A 367 -30.70 -6.51 15.88
N ILE A 368 -29.59 -6.34 15.17
CA ILE A 368 -29.31 -5.19 14.29
C ILE A 368 -29.86 -5.53 12.90
N THR A 369 -30.87 -4.78 12.49
CA THR A 369 -31.61 -5.04 11.25
C THR A 369 -31.03 -4.28 10.06
N ALA A 370 -31.47 -4.64 8.85
CA ALA A 370 -31.14 -3.89 7.64
C ALA A 370 -31.52 -2.39 7.70
N ASN A 371 -32.60 -2.05 8.40
CA ASN A 371 -33.02 -0.65 8.56
C ASN A 371 -32.10 0.10 9.53
N ASP A 372 -31.67 -0.54 10.63
CA ASP A 372 -30.70 0.04 11.55
C ASP A 372 -29.39 0.37 10.83
N ALA A 373 -28.89 -0.54 9.98
CA ALA A 373 -27.69 -0.31 9.18
C ALA A 373 -27.85 0.86 8.20
N LYS A 374 -28.99 0.94 7.49
CA LYS A 374 -29.28 2.08 6.60
C LYS A 374 -29.31 3.40 7.39
N ASP A 375 -29.97 3.40 8.54
CA ASP A 375 -30.12 4.60 9.37
C ASP A 375 -28.79 5.03 9.98
N ALA A 376 -27.93 4.10 10.40
CA ALA A 376 -26.60 4.42 10.92
C ALA A 376 -25.68 5.02 9.85
N LEU A 377 -25.90 4.67 8.58
CA LEU A 377 -25.20 5.25 7.43
C LEU A 377 -25.78 6.60 6.98
N LYS A 378 -27.01 6.98 7.41
CA LYS A 378 -27.56 8.31 7.11
C LYS A 378 -26.70 9.39 7.81
N GLY A 379 -26.17 10.31 7.02
CA GLY A 379 -25.27 11.38 7.49
C GLY A 379 -23.78 11.10 7.27
N PHE A 380 -23.40 9.89 6.85
CA PHE A 380 -22.12 9.65 6.19
C PHE A 380 -22.30 9.92 4.70
N LYS A 381 -21.35 10.66 4.09
CA LYS A 381 -21.44 11.00 2.67
C LYS A 381 -21.54 9.71 1.88
N THR A 382 -22.71 9.47 1.29
CA THR A 382 -22.85 8.39 0.33
C THR A 382 -21.96 8.66 -0.87
N ALA A 383 -21.62 7.63 -1.66
CA ALA A 383 -20.93 7.83 -2.94
C ALA A 383 -21.64 8.89 -3.81
N ASN A 384 -22.97 8.99 -3.71
CA ASN A 384 -23.80 10.00 -4.38
C ASN A 384 -23.76 11.40 -3.76
N GLU A 385 -23.33 11.57 -2.50
CA GLU A 385 -23.18 12.88 -1.84
C GLU A 385 -21.74 13.39 -1.91
N MET A 386 -20.75 12.52 -2.07
CA MET A 386 -19.38 12.93 -2.44
C MET A 386 -19.33 13.57 -3.85
N VAL A 387 -20.27 13.20 -4.72
CA VAL A 387 -20.54 13.84 -6.02
C VAL A 387 -20.94 15.32 -5.86
N GLU A 388 -21.54 15.72 -4.74
CA GLU A 388 -21.97 17.12 -4.51
C GLU A 388 -20.89 18.02 -3.86
N LEU A 389 -19.82 17.46 -3.30
CA LEU A 389 -18.86 18.21 -2.47
C LEU A 389 -17.43 18.36 -3.06
N GLY A 390 -17.20 18.00 -4.32
CA GLY A 390 -15.90 18.27 -4.94
C GLY A 390 -15.82 17.88 -6.42
N ASP A 391 -15.62 18.89 -7.27
CA ASP A 391 -15.42 18.83 -8.73
C ASP A 391 -16.48 18.00 -9.48
N PHE A 392 -17.44 18.70 -10.10
CA PHE A 392 -18.47 18.14 -11.00
C PHE A 392 -17.91 17.09 -11.97
N ARG A 393 -16.64 17.22 -12.36
CA ARG A 393 -15.94 16.24 -13.18
C ARG A 393 -15.71 14.91 -12.47
N LYS A 394 -15.16 14.89 -11.26
CA LYS A 394 -14.92 13.66 -10.48
C LYS A 394 -16.22 12.99 -10.08
N ALA A 395 -17.21 13.80 -9.73
CA ALA A 395 -18.57 13.41 -9.43
C ALA A 395 -19.23 12.65 -10.61
N LYS A 396 -19.14 13.23 -11.81
CA LYS A 396 -19.64 12.61 -13.04
C LYS A 396 -18.86 11.35 -13.40
N GLU A 397 -17.53 11.36 -13.25
CA GLU A 397 -16.67 10.21 -13.52
C GLU A 397 -17.02 9.02 -12.61
N GLU A 398 -17.25 9.24 -11.31
CA GLU A 398 -17.64 8.15 -10.38
C GLU A 398 -19.06 7.65 -10.63
N PHE A 399 -20.03 8.54 -10.93
CA PHE A 399 -21.37 8.11 -11.33
C PHE A 399 -21.33 7.26 -12.59
N GLU A 400 -20.62 7.72 -13.63
CA GLU A 400 -20.43 6.95 -14.87
C GLU A 400 -19.75 5.61 -14.57
N ARG A 401 -18.77 5.57 -13.66
CA ARG A 401 -18.03 4.36 -13.28
C ARG A 401 -18.95 3.33 -12.65
N GLN A 402 -19.72 3.71 -11.62
CA GLN A 402 -20.66 2.82 -10.93
C GLN A 402 -21.75 2.32 -11.87
N TYR A 403 -22.28 3.18 -12.74
CA TYR A 403 -23.31 2.82 -13.69
C TYR A 403 -22.82 1.81 -14.73
N ILE A 404 -21.59 1.98 -15.24
CA ILE A 404 -20.96 1.03 -16.15
C ILE A 404 -20.68 -0.31 -15.45
N ILE A 405 -20.14 -0.30 -14.23
CA ILE A 405 -19.88 -1.53 -13.44
C ILE A 405 -21.16 -2.32 -13.23
N LYS A 406 -22.23 -1.69 -12.74
CA LYS A 406 -23.51 -2.35 -12.48
C LYS A 406 -24.13 -2.93 -13.76
N THR A 407 -23.96 -2.23 -14.88
CA THR A 407 -24.44 -2.71 -16.19
C THR A 407 -23.58 -3.87 -16.70
N LEU A 408 -22.26 -3.86 -16.49
CA LEU A 408 -21.38 -4.98 -16.81
C LEU A 408 -21.73 -6.23 -15.98
N GLN A 409 -21.96 -6.08 -14.68
CA GLN A 409 -22.39 -7.16 -13.79
C GLN A 409 -23.70 -7.81 -14.26
N THR A 410 -24.69 -6.98 -14.60
CA THR A 410 -25.99 -7.46 -15.12
C THR A 410 -25.86 -8.19 -16.46
N ASN A 411 -24.77 -7.94 -17.20
CA ASN A 411 -24.50 -8.52 -18.51
C ASN A 411 -23.31 -9.50 -18.50
N GLU A 412 -22.92 -10.02 -17.33
CA GLU A 412 -21.87 -11.04 -17.17
C GLU A 412 -20.54 -10.64 -17.85
N GLY A 413 -20.16 -9.37 -17.70
CA GLY A 413 -18.92 -8.84 -18.29
C GLY A 413 -18.95 -8.67 -19.81
N ASN A 414 -20.07 -8.95 -20.49
CA ASN A 414 -20.18 -8.80 -21.94
C ASN A 414 -20.26 -7.31 -22.35
N VAL A 415 -19.12 -6.76 -22.75
CA VAL A 415 -18.98 -5.35 -23.15
C VAL A 415 -19.87 -4.98 -24.35
N THR A 416 -20.11 -5.92 -25.28
CA THR A 416 -20.96 -5.68 -26.46
C THR A 416 -22.43 -5.53 -26.08
N ARG A 417 -22.90 -6.34 -25.12
CA ARG A 417 -24.27 -6.24 -24.60
C ARG A 417 -24.43 -4.99 -23.73
N THR A 418 -23.43 -4.72 -22.89
CA THR A 418 -23.35 -3.54 -22.02
C THR A 418 -23.40 -2.24 -22.83
N SER A 419 -22.67 -2.12 -23.93
CA SER A 419 -22.69 -0.90 -24.75
C SER A 419 -24.07 -0.63 -25.38
N ARG A 420 -24.79 -1.69 -25.78
CA ARG A 420 -26.16 -1.56 -26.30
C ARG A 420 -27.15 -1.09 -25.23
N VAL A 421 -27.05 -1.63 -24.02
CA VAL A 421 -27.92 -1.22 -22.89
C VAL A 421 -27.65 0.24 -22.49
N LEU A 422 -26.38 0.64 -22.49
CA LEU A 422 -25.98 2.02 -22.18
C LEU A 422 -26.24 3.02 -23.31
N GLY A 423 -26.69 2.57 -24.49
CA GLY A 423 -26.95 3.44 -25.64
C GLY A 423 -25.69 4.13 -26.21
N ILE A 424 -24.50 3.56 -25.99
CA ILE A 424 -23.23 4.13 -26.46
C ILE A 424 -22.49 3.16 -27.37
N GLU A 425 -21.66 3.71 -28.26
CA GLU A 425 -20.83 2.92 -29.16
C GLU A 425 -19.82 2.07 -28.37
N ARG A 426 -19.59 0.83 -28.82
CA ARG A 426 -18.68 -0.13 -28.14
C ARG A 426 -17.26 0.43 -27.97
N SER A 427 -16.74 1.13 -28.98
CA SER A 427 -15.42 1.77 -28.95
C SER A 427 -15.34 2.91 -27.92
N HIS A 428 -16.46 3.60 -27.67
CA HIS A 428 -16.57 4.67 -26.68
C HIS A 428 -16.68 4.09 -25.26
N LEU A 429 -17.43 3.00 -25.08
CA LEU A 429 -17.49 2.29 -23.80
C LEU A 429 -16.10 1.79 -23.36
N TYR A 430 -15.33 1.17 -24.27
CA TYR A 430 -13.95 0.74 -23.94
C TYR A 430 -13.05 1.89 -23.49
N ARG A 431 -13.14 3.04 -24.16
CA ARG A 431 -12.38 4.25 -23.77
C ARG A 431 -12.80 4.76 -22.40
N LYS A 432 -14.10 4.80 -22.10
CA LYS A 432 -14.62 5.18 -20.78
C LYS A 432 -14.24 4.19 -19.68
N MET A 433 -14.32 2.89 -19.94
CA MET A 433 -13.87 1.87 -19.00
C MET A 433 -12.38 2.01 -18.68
N LYS A 434 -11.55 2.31 -19.69
CA LYS A 434 -10.12 2.56 -19.49
C LYS A 434 -9.84 3.82 -18.68
N SER A 435 -10.54 4.93 -18.94
CA SER A 435 -10.35 6.18 -18.17
C SER A 435 -10.86 6.08 -16.73
N LEU A 436 -11.84 5.22 -16.48
CA LEU A 436 -12.44 5.01 -15.16
C LEU A 436 -11.89 3.79 -14.42
N ASN A 437 -10.82 3.16 -14.94
CA ASN A 437 -10.19 1.96 -14.36
C ASN A 437 -11.15 0.79 -14.10
N ILE A 438 -12.04 0.49 -15.06
CA ILE A 438 -13.00 -0.62 -15.00
C ILE A 438 -12.51 -1.75 -15.91
N SER A 439 -12.35 -2.96 -15.37
CA SER A 439 -12.06 -4.17 -16.17
C SER A 439 -13.31 -5.04 -16.29
N SER A 440 -13.69 -5.42 -17.52
CA SER A 440 -14.82 -6.35 -17.74
C SER A 440 -14.54 -7.77 -17.25
N GLU A 441 -13.26 -8.16 -17.18
CA GLU A 441 -12.82 -9.52 -16.78
C GLU A 441 -13.13 -9.82 -15.30
N GLN A 442 -13.39 -8.78 -14.50
CA GLN A 442 -13.79 -8.92 -13.10
C GLN A 442 -15.26 -9.31 -12.92
N TYR A 443 -16.04 -9.30 -14.00
CA TYR A 443 -17.50 -9.49 -13.98
C TYR A 443 -17.98 -10.57 -14.95
N THR A 444 -17.04 -11.30 -15.57
CA THR A 444 -17.31 -12.55 -16.26
C THR A 444 -17.28 -13.68 -15.23
N ASP A 445 -18.34 -14.46 -15.14
CA ASP A 445 -18.34 -15.67 -14.30
C ASP A 445 -17.20 -16.60 -14.71
N GLY A 446 -16.33 -16.85 -13.74
CA GLY A 446 -15.51 -18.05 -13.63
C GLY A 446 -15.99 -18.82 -12.41
#